data_AF-Q8YBI9-F1
#
_entry.id   AF-Q8YBI9-F1
#
_cell.length_a   1.000
_cell.length_b   1.000
_cell.length_c   1.000
_cell.angle_alpha   90.00
_cell.angle_beta   90.00
_cell.angle_gamma   90.00
#
_symmetry.space_group_name_H-M   'P 1'
#
loop_
_entity.id
_entity.type
_entity.pdbx_description
1 polymer ?
#
loop_
_entity_poly.entity_id
_entity_poly.type
_entity_poly.pdbx_seq_one_letter_code
_entity_poly.pdbx_strand_id
1 'polypeptide(L)'
;MKITLEVIMTGSNYPARDLIASVFGTEALQEIAASRGFREKEMQANAVYQIIHDELFLDGNARQNLATFCQTWDDDYVHKLMDLSINKNWIDKEEYPQSAAIDLRCVNMVADLWNAPKFADNATGTNTIGSSEACMLGGMAMKWRWRKKMQEMGKPTDKPNFVCGPV
;
A
#
# COMPACT_ATOMS: atom_id res chain seq x y z
N MET A 1 -25.30 -20.03 -4.67
CA MET A 1 -24.60 -19.35 -3.58
C MET A 1 -25.22 -17.96 -3.45
N LYS A 2 -26.25 -17.82 -2.60
CA LYS A 2 -26.95 -16.55 -2.36
C LYS A 2 -26.25 -15.88 -1.18
N ILE A 3 -25.64 -14.72 -1.39
CA ILE A 3 -25.23 -13.84 -0.30
C ILE A 3 -26.48 -13.01 0.01
N THR A 4 -27.20 -13.41 1.05
CA THR A 4 -28.30 -12.61 1.58
C THR A 4 -27.68 -11.59 2.53
N LEU A 5 -27.68 -10.32 2.12
CA LEU A 5 -27.45 -9.18 3.02
C LEU A 5 -28.71 -9.03 3.89
N GLU A 6 -28.81 -9.83 4.95
CA GLU A 6 -29.75 -9.54 6.04
C GLU A 6 -29.13 -8.46 6.91
N VAL A 7 -29.71 -7.26 6.83
CA VAL A 7 -29.51 -6.19 7.81
C VAL A 7 -30.08 -6.68 9.14
N ILE A 8 -29.21 -7.20 10.02
CA ILE A 8 -29.55 -7.52 11.40
C ILE A 8 -29.56 -6.21 12.19
N MET A 9 -30.74 -5.60 12.28
CA MET A 9 -31.07 -4.63 13.31
C MET A 9 -31.94 -5.37 14.35
N THR A 10 -31.53 -5.28 15.62
CA THR A 10 -32.19 -5.69 16.89
C THR A 10 -31.72 -7.00 17.55
N GLY A 11 -30.80 -6.84 18.52
CA GLY A 11 -30.23 -7.89 19.38
C GLY A 11 -28.71 -7.88 19.27
N SER A 12 -27.96 -7.69 20.36
CA SER A 12 -26.51 -7.77 20.27
C SER A 12 -26.10 -9.20 19.88
N ASN A 13 -25.37 -9.37 18.78
CA ASN A 13 -24.75 -10.65 18.39
C ASN A 13 -23.67 -11.15 19.36
N TYR A 14 -23.52 -10.50 20.51
CA TYR A 14 -22.50 -10.79 21.51
C TYR A 14 -23.11 -11.53 22.71
N PRO A 15 -22.34 -12.40 23.38
CA PRO A 15 -22.73 -12.93 24.68
C PRO A 15 -23.09 -11.79 25.64
N ALA A 16 -24.17 -11.94 26.41
CA ALA A 16 -24.61 -10.88 27.34
C ALA A 16 -23.52 -10.46 28.34
N ARG A 17 -22.62 -11.39 28.68
CA ARG A 17 -21.43 -11.14 29.49
C ARG A 17 -20.47 -10.13 28.84
N ASP A 18 -20.26 -10.24 27.53
CA ASP A 18 -19.32 -9.40 26.80
C ASP A 18 -19.80 -7.95 26.68
N LEU A 19 -21.10 -7.68 26.82
CA LEU A 19 -21.65 -6.32 26.80
C LEU A 19 -21.22 -5.46 28.00
N ILE A 20 -20.89 -6.10 29.11
CA ILE A 20 -20.54 -5.43 30.38
C ILE A 20 -19.12 -5.75 30.85
N ALA A 21 -18.50 -6.79 30.28
CA ALA A 21 -17.13 -7.14 30.60
C ALA A 21 -16.15 -6.08 30.06
N SER A 22 -15.07 -5.82 30.80
CA SER A 22 -13.89 -5.19 30.21
C SER A 22 -13.35 -6.07 29.08
N VAL A 23 -12.60 -5.51 28.12
CA VAL A 23 -12.05 -6.23 26.97
C VAL A 23 -11.37 -7.55 27.36
N PHE A 24 -10.46 -7.53 28.34
CA PHE A 24 -9.74 -8.74 28.81
C PHE A 24 -10.60 -9.78 29.56
N GLY A 25 -11.86 -9.47 29.85
CA GLY A 25 -12.82 -10.37 30.48
C GLY A 25 -13.82 -11.02 29.50
N THR A 26 -13.74 -10.64 28.23
CA THR A 26 -14.59 -11.17 27.14
C THR A 26 -14.20 -12.61 26.80
N GLU A 27 -15.13 -13.36 26.19
CA GLU A 27 -14.82 -14.71 25.65
C GLU A 27 -13.80 -14.64 24.51
N ALA A 28 -13.81 -13.55 23.74
CA ALA A 28 -12.91 -13.31 22.62
C ALA A 28 -11.42 -13.42 22.95
N LEU A 29 -10.99 -13.00 24.14
CA LEU A 29 -9.58 -13.02 24.57
C LEU A 29 -9.20 -14.30 25.34
N GLN A 30 -10.10 -15.28 25.46
CA GLN A 30 -9.81 -16.58 26.07
C GLN A 30 -9.25 -17.60 25.06
N GLU A 31 -9.37 -17.30 23.77
CA GLU A 31 -8.95 -18.18 22.68
C GLU A 31 -7.79 -17.55 21.88
N ILE A 32 -6.99 -18.40 21.24
CA ILE A 32 -5.99 -17.95 20.27
C ILE A 32 -6.71 -17.41 19.03
N ALA A 33 -6.19 -16.33 18.44
CA ALA A 33 -6.72 -15.75 17.23
C ALA A 33 -6.81 -16.80 16.10
N ALA A 34 -7.91 -16.77 15.34
CA ALA A 34 -8.14 -17.70 14.25
C ALA A 34 -7.11 -17.48 13.13
N SER A 35 -6.45 -18.55 12.67
CA SER A 35 -5.35 -18.47 11.70
C SER A 35 -5.55 -19.32 10.43
N ARG A 36 -6.59 -20.17 10.37
CA ARG A 36 -6.76 -21.17 9.29
C ARG A 36 -8.16 -21.22 8.66
N GLY A 37 -9.08 -20.36 9.08
CA GLY A 37 -10.44 -20.34 8.56
C GLY A 37 -11.17 -19.03 8.86
N PHE A 38 -12.17 -18.71 8.06
CA PHE A 38 -13.04 -17.57 8.30
C PHE A 38 -13.91 -17.83 9.53
N ARG A 39 -13.99 -16.86 10.45
CA ARG A 39 -14.80 -16.99 11.68
C ARG A 39 -16.28 -16.94 11.34
N GLU A 40 -17.07 -17.84 11.91
CA GLU A 40 -18.53 -17.87 11.72
C GLU A 40 -19.27 -16.80 12.54
N LYS A 41 -18.65 -16.32 13.63
CA LYS A 41 -19.25 -15.37 14.57
C LYS A 41 -18.47 -14.07 14.59
N GLU A 42 -19.22 -12.99 14.74
CA GLU A 42 -18.67 -11.65 14.96
C GLU A 42 -18.02 -11.54 16.34
N MET A 43 -17.15 -10.54 16.49
CA MET A 43 -16.48 -10.17 17.73
C MET A 43 -16.57 -8.67 17.92
N GLN A 44 -16.53 -8.21 19.17
CA GLN A 44 -16.52 -6.78 19.44
C GLN A 44 -15.25 -6.13 18.86
N ALA A 45 -15.41 -4.97 18.22
CA ALA A 45 -14.31 -4.30 17.51
C ALA A 45 -13.13 -3.96 18.43
N ASN A 46 -13.39 -3.57 19.68
CA ASN A 46 -12.34 -3.30 20.68
C ASN A 46 -11.57 -4.56 21.10
N ALA A 47 -12.22 -5.72 21.18
CA ALA A 47 -11.57 -6.99 21.45
C ALA A 47 -10.69 -7.43 20.27
N VAL A 48 -11.18 -7.29 19.04
CA VAL A 48 -10.39 -7.55 17.82
C VAL A 48 -9.17 -6.63 17.75
N TYR A 49 -9.37 -5.33 18.01
CA TYR A 49 -8.27 -4.36 18.06
C TYR A 49 -7.23 -4.77 19.11
N GLN A 50 -7.65 -5.08 20.33
CA GLN A 50 -6.73 -5.42 21.42
C GLN A 50 -5.90 -6.67 21.10
N ILE A 51 -6.53 -7.72 20.54
CA ILE A 51 -5.84 -8.96 20.15
C ILE A 51 -4.74 -8.64 19.13
N ILE A 52 -5.09 -7.95 18.03
CA ILE A 52 -4.12 -7.62 16.97
C ILE A 52 -3.05 -6.67 17.48
N HIS A 53 -3.45 -5.64 18.24
CA HIS A 53 -2.53 -4.67 18.84
C HIS A 53 -1.50 -5.36 19.74
N ASP A 54 -1.92 -6.31 20.57
CA ASP A 54 -1.02 -7.00 21.49
C ASP A 54 -0.08 -7.97 20.77
N GLU A 55 -0.53 -8.62 19.69
CA GLU A 55 0.33 -9.42 18.82
C GLU A 55 1.42 -8.56 18.15
N LEU A 56 1.12 -7.31 17.79
CA LEU A 56 2.09 -6.38 17.19
C LEU A 56 3.21 -5.95 18.15
N PHE A 57 3.07 -6.15 19.47
CA PHE A 57 4.21 -5.96 20.39
C PHE A 57 5.33 -6.99 20.19
N LEU A 58 5.05 -8.09 19.49
CA LEU A 58 6.07 -9.08 19.12
C LEU A 58 6.92 -8.63 17.94
N ASP A 59 6.52 -7.58 17.22
CA ASP A 59 7.37 -6.92 16.24
C ASP A 59 8.52 -6.16 16.93
N GLY A 60 9.66 -6.08 16.26
CA GLY A 60 10.80 -5.31 16.74
C GLY A 60 10.50 -3.80 16.76
N ASN A 61 11.13 -3.08 17.69
CA ASN A 61 11.05 -1.62 17.70
C ASN A 61 11.73 -1.04 16.45
N ALA A 62 10.93 -0.45 15.55
CA ALA A 62 11.41 0.09 14.27
C ALA A 62 12.49 1.19 14.43
N ARG A 63 12.51 1.94 15.55
CA ARG A 63 13.53 2.96 15.81
C ARG A 63 14.90 2.37 16.14
N GLN A 64 14.93 1.09 16.52
CA GLN A 64 16.15 0.33 16.79
C GLN A 64 16.55 -0.59 15.63
N ASN A 65 15.76 -0.61 14.54
CA ASN A 65 16.09 -1.36 13.34
C ASN A 65 17.12 -0.60 12.49
N LEU A 66 18.37 -1.06 12.53
CA LEU A 66 19.49 -0.50 11.75
C LEU A 66 19.74 -1.23 10.41
N ALA A 67 18.90 -2.21 10.06
CA ALA A 67 19.04 -2.99 8.83
C ALA A 67 18.19 -2.44 7.68
N THR A 68 17.07 -1.78 7.98
CA THR A 68 16.17 -1.26 6.96
C THR A 68 16.63 0.08 6.38
N PHE A 69 16.33 0.30 5.10
CA PHE A 69 16.47 1.59 4.44
C PHE A 69 15.16 2.40 4.43
N CYS A 70 14.05 1.81 4.87
CA CYS A 70 12.75 2.49 4.91
C CYS A 70 12.69 3.48 6.08
N GLN A 71 11.87 4.52 5.92
CA GLN A 71 11.61 5.50 6.96
C GLN A 71 10.89 4.84 8.16
N THR A 72 11.35 5.14 9.39
CA THR A 72 10.78 4.63 10.65
C THR A 72 10.39 5.75 11.63
N TRP A 73 10.31 6.98 11.13
CA TRP A 73 9.80 8.13 11.87
C TRP A 73 9.21 9.15 10.92
N ASP A 74 8.01 9.60 11.24
CA ASP A 74 7.29 10.62 10.52
C ASP A 74 6.79 11.64 11.54
N ASP A 75 6.66 12.91 11.12
CA ASP A 75 6.17 13.95 12.02
C ASP A 75 4.63 13.92 12.15
N ASP A 76 4.10 14.69 13.11
CA ASP A 76 2.67 14.77 13.38
C ASP A 76 1.84 15.26 12.17
N TYR A 77 2.44 16.02 11.26
CA TYR A 77 1.74 16.52 10.07
C TYR A 77 1.62 15.45 9.01
N VAL A 78 2.63 14.61 8.83
CA VAL A 78 2.56 13.42 7.97
C VAL A 78 1.47 12.48 8.48
N HIS A 79 1.42 12.18 9.79
CA HIS A 79 0.36 11.36 10.36
C HIS A 79 -1.04 11.91 10.07
N LYS A 80 -1.25 13.22 10.24
CA LYS A 80 -2.53 13.88 9.93
C LYS A 80 -2.89 13.79 8.44
N LEU A 81 -1.93 14.01 7.54
CA LEU A 81 -2.17 13.94 6.11
C LEU A 81 -2.50 12.53 5.65
N MET A 82 -1.81 11.52 6.21
CA MET A 82 -2.07 10.11 5.90
C MET A 82 -3.45 9.68 6.35
N ASP A 83 -3.87 10.06 7.57
CA ASP A 83 -5.23 9.78 8.08
C ASP A 83 -6.31 10.46 7.23
N LEU A 84 -6.13 11.73 6.86
CA LEU A 84 -7.03 12.45 5.95
C LEU A 84 -7.10 11.83 4.55
N SER A 85 -6.08 11.08 4.14
CA SER A 85 -5.93 10.53 2.79
C SER A 85 -6.27 9.05 2.69
N ILE A 86 -6.57 8.36 3.80
CA ILE A 86 -6.75 6.90 3.82
C ILE A 86 -7.84 6.40 2.86
N ASN A 87 -8.85 7.24 2.58
CA ASN A 87 -9.97 6.93 1.68
C ASN A 87 -9.83 7.56 0.28
N LYS A 88 -8.68 8.15 -0.06
CA LYS A 88 -8.44 8.78 -1.37
C LYS A 88 -7.78 7.78 -2.31
N ASN A 89 -8.46 7.44 -3.40
CA ASN A 89 -7.93 6.51 -4.40
C ASN A 89 -7.01 7.23 -5.40
N TRP A 90 -5.72 6.88 -5.43
CA TRP A 90 -4.75 7.56 -6.29
C TRP A 90 -5.05 7.42 -7.80
N ILE A 91 -5.63 6.30 -8.25
CA ILE A 91 -5.92 6.07 -9.68
C ILE A 91 -7.14 6.86 -10.16
N ASP A 92 -8.03 7.25 -9.25
CA ASP A 92 -9.25 7.98 -9.56
C ASP A 92 -8.98 9.49 -9.65
N LYS A 93 -8.45 9.90 -10.80
CA LYS A 93 -8.05 11.29 -11.05
C LYS A 93 -9.24 12.24 -11.22
N GLU A 94 -10.44 11.70 -11.48
CA GLU A 94 -11.67 12.49 -11.65
C GLU A 94 -12.28 12.84 -10.30
N GLU A 95 -12.36 11.88 -9.38
CA GLU A 95 -12.90 12.10 -8.03
C GLU A 95 -11.91 12.87 -7.14
N TYR A 96 -10.60 12.65 -7.32
CA TYR A 96 -9.55 13.28 -6.52
C TYR A 96 -8.58 14.16 -7.34
N PRO A 97 -9.08 15.19 -8.05
CA PRO A 97 -8.28 15.98 -8.97
C PRO A 97 -7.17 16.78 -8.27
N GLN A 98 -7.37 17.17 -7.01
CA GLN A 98 -6.34 17.87 -6.25
C GLN A 98 -5.20 16.94 -5.81
N SER A 99 -5.50 15.68 -5.49
CA SER A 99 -4.49 14.65 -5.25
C SER A 99 -3.68 14.37 -6.51
N ALA A 100 -4.35 14.28 -7.66
CA ALA A 100 -3.72 14.15 -8.97
C ALA A 100 -2.80 15.33 -9.31
N ALA A 101 -3.22 16.56 -8.99
CA ALA A 101 -2.41 17.74 -9.21
C ALA A 101 -1.15 17.76 -8.33
N ILE A 102 -1.25 17.28 -7.07
CA ILE A 102 -0.09 17.14 -6.17
C ILE A 102 0.88 16.08 -6.71
N ASP A 103 0.38 14.94 -7.16
CA ASP A 103 1.17 13.87 -7.78
C ASP A 103 2.00 14.40 -8.97
N LEU A 104 1.36 15.15 -9.88
CA LEU A 104 2.04 15.76 -11.03
C LEU A 104 3.10 16.80 -10.62
N ARG A 105 2.84 17.58 -9.57
CA ARG A 105 3.84 18.52 -9.01
C ARG A 105 5.07 17.76 -8.50
N CYS A 106 4.87 16.65 -7.79
CA CYS A 106 5.97 15.81 -7.32
C CYS A 106 6.80 15.26 -8.48
N VAL A 107 6.15 14.78 -9.55
CA VAL A 107 6.84 14.33 -10.78
C VAL A 107 7.70 15.44 -11.38
N ASN A 108 7.13 16.65 -11.50
CA ASN A 108 7.87 17.80 -12.04
C ASN A 108 9.05 18.20 -11.14
N MET A 109 8.88 18.20 -9.81
CA MET A 109 9.94 18.53 -8.85
C MET A 109 11.08 17.51 -8.88
N VAL A 110 10.78 16.21 -8.94
CA VAL A 110 11.81 15.15 -9.03
C VAL A 110 12.53 15.21 -10.37
N ALA A 111 11.83 15.50 -11.45
CA ALA A 111 12.44 15.67 -12.77
C ALA A 111 13.40 16.87 -12.80
N ASP A 112 13.01 18.01 -12.23
CA ASP A 112 13.87 19.20 -12.12
C ASP A 112 15.09 18.91 -11.22
N LEU A 113 14.90 18.22 -10.09
CA LEU A 113 15.98 17.79 -9.19
C LEU A 113 17.02 16.92 -9.91
N TRP A 114 16.59 16.07 -10.85
CA TRP A 114 17.48 15.23 -11.67
C TRP A 114 17.95 15.89 -12.97
N ASN A 115 17.75 17.21 -13.12
CA ASN A 115 18.15 17.99 -14.29
C ASN A 115 17.58 17.44 -15.61
N ALA A 116 16.35 16.92 -15.58
CA ALA A 116 15.68 16.46 -16.78
C ALA A 116 15.52 17.62 -17.79
N PRO A 117 15.71 17.38 -19.10
CA PRO A 117 15.57 18.45 -20.07
C PRO A 117 14.11 18.90 -20.21
N LYS A 118 13.90 20.21 -20.38
CA LYS A 118 12.57 20.85 -20.39
C LYS A 118 11.99 20.84 -21.79
N PHE A 119 11.36 19.73 -22.19
CA PHE A 119 10.77 19.54 -23.52
C PHE A 119 9.27 19.89 -23.61
N ALA A 120 8.58 20.00 -22.48
CA ALA A 120 7.16 20.29 -22.37
C ALA A 120 6.86 20.97 -21.02
N ASP A 121 5.63 21.45 -20.84
CA ASP A 121 5.20 22.09 -19.58
C ASP A 121 5.23 21.13 -18.38
N ASN A 122 4.98 19.83 -18.61
CA ASN A 122 5.05 18.78 -17.59
C ASN A 122 6.10 17.72 -17.97
N ALA A 123 6.82 17.24 -16.97
CA ALA A 123 7.75 16.13 -17.11
C ALA A 123 6.99 14.81 -17.38
N THR A 124 7.62 13.90 -18.12
CA THR A 124 7.11 12.54 -18.29
C THR A 124 7.63 11.66 -17.15
N GLY A 125 6.73 11.25 -16.25
CA GLY A 125 7.01 10.40 -15.11
C GLY A 125 5.74 10.00 -14.38
N THR A 126 5.84 9.16 -13.35
CA THR A 126 4.70 8.73 -12.54
C THR A 126 5.14 8.32 -11.14
N ASN A 127 4.25 8.45 -10.15
CA ASN A 127 4.43 7.81 -8.85
C ASN A 127 4.28 6.28 -8.97
N THR A 128 4.96 5.55 -8.10
CA THR A 128 4.86 4.08 -7.97
C THR A 128 4.84 3.73 -6.49
N ILE A 129 4.38 2.53 -6.14
CA ILE A 129 4.39 2.07 -4.75
C ILE A 129 5.83 1.94 -4.22
N GLY A 130 6.80 1.65 -5.09
CA GLY A 130 8.21 1.62 -4.75
C GLY A 130 9.10 1.34 -5.95
N SER A 131 10.42 1.38 -5.73
CA SER A 131 11.42 1.26 -6.80
C SER A 131 11.31 -0.01 -7.62
N SER A 132 10.80 -1.12 -7.08
CA SER A 132 10.57 -2.36 -7.83
C SER A 132 9.65 -2.15 -9.04
N GLU A 133 8.51 -1.46 -8.84
CA GLU A 133 7.58 -1.12 -9.93
C GLU A 133 8.21 -0.14 -10.91
N ALA A 134 8.86 0.92 -10.41
CA ALA A 134 9.56 1.89 -11.26
C ALA A 134 10.64 1.25 -12.14
N CYS A 135 11.44 0.33 -11.59
CA CYS A 135 12.46 -0.43 -12.32
C CYS A 135 11.85 -1.34 -13.39
N MET A 136 10.72 -2.00 -13.10
CA MET A 136 10.01 -2.82 -14.09
C MET A 136 9.44 -1.96 -15.24
N LEU A 137 8.85 -0.81 -14.94
CA LEU A 137 8.38 0.14 -15.95
C LEU A 137 9.54 0.65 -16.82
N GLY A 138 10.65 1.05 -16.19
CA GLY A 138 11.87 1.45 -16.89
C GLY A 138 12.44 0.32 -17.76
N GLY A 139 12.46 -0.92 -17.24
CA GLY A 139 12.86 -2.12 -17.96
C GLY A 139 12.00 -2.43 -19.17
N MET A 140 10.67 -2.35 -19.03
CA MET A 140 9.74 -2.50 -20.16
C MET A 140 9.95 -1.42 -21.22
N ALA A 141 10.14 -0.16 -20.80
CA ALA A 141 10.43 0.94 -21.73
C ALA A 141 11.75 0.70 -22.49
N MET A 142 12.81 0.23 -21.81
CA MET A 142 14.07 -0.17 -22.45
C MET A 142 13.88 -1.30 -23.46
N LYS A 143 13.18 -2.37 -23.07
CA LYS A 143 12.89 -3.53 -23.92
C LYS A 143 12.11 -3.13 -25.19
N TRP A 144 11.09 -2.28 -25.05
CA TRP A 144 10.28 -1.84 -26.18
C TRP A 144 11.05 -0.91 -27.13
N ARG A 145 11.86 0.02 -26.62
CA ARG A 145 12.75 0.84 -27.46
C ARG A 145 13.76 -0.01 -28.23
N TRP A 146 14.39 -0.98 -27.55
CA TRP A 146 15.31 -1.92 -28.19
C TRP A 146 14.64 -2.74 -29.29
N ARG A 147 13.46 -3.29 -29.01
CA ARG A 147 12.71 -4.12 -29.97
C ARG A 147 12.38 -3.33 -31.23
N LYS A 148 11.86 -2.11 -31.09
CA LYS A 148 11.55 -1.22 -32.22
C LYS A 148 12.81 -0.96 -33.07
N LYS A 149 13.92 -0.59 -32.44
CA LYS A 149 15.21 -0.35 -33.12
C LYS A 149 15.72 -1.59 -33.87
N MET A 150 15.61 -2.77 -33.28
CA MET A 150 16.06 -4.02 -33.93
C MET A 150 15.16 -4.40 -35.12
N GLN A 151 13.85 -4.19 -35.01
CA GLN A 151 12.90 -4.39 -36.11
C GLN A 151 13.20 -3.44 -37.28
N GLU A 152 13.47 -2.17 -37.02
CA GLU A 152 13.89 -1.18 -38.03
C GLU A 152 15.20 -1.57 -38.75
N MET A 153 16.07 -2.30 -38.05
CA MET A 153 17.32 -2.85 -38.61
C MET A 153 17.16 -4.25 -39.25
N GLY A 154 15.95 -4.83 -39.26
CA GLY A 154 15.69 -6.18 -39.76
C GLY A 154 16.36 -7.30 -38.94
N LYS A 155 16.66 -7.07 -37.66
CA LYS A 155 17.33 -8.03 -36.77
C LYS A 155 16.34 -8.81 -35.90
N PRO A 156 16.65 -10.05 -35.48
CA PRO A 156 15.83 -10.82 -34.55
C PRO A 156 15.63 -10.11 -33.20
N THR A 157 14.48 -10.34 -32.55
CA THR A 157 14.10 -9.69 -31.27
C THR A 157 13.70 -10.67 -30.17
N ASP A 158 14.06 -11.94 -30.32
CA ASP A 158 13.69 -13.07 -29.47
C ASP A 158 14.59 -13.22 -28.22
N LYS A 159 15.82 -12.68 -28.25
CA LYS A 159 16.82 -12.86 -27.17
C LYS A 159 17.37 -11.53 -26.62
N PRO A 160 16.55 -10.71 -25.93
CA PRO A 160 17.07 -9.55 -25.22
C PRO A 160 17.90 -9.98 -24.01
N ASN A 161 18.90 -9.17 -23.64
CA ASN A 161 19.64 -9.30 -22.39
C ASN A 161 19.75 -7.94 -21.70
N PHE A 162 20.10 -7.95 -20.41
CA PHE A 162 20.32 -6.76 -19.59
C PHE A 162 21.63 -6.94 -18.82
N VAL A 163 22.52 -5.96 -18.88
CA VAL A 163 23.80 -6.00 -18.18
C VAL A 163 23.68 -5.14 -16.94
N CYS A 164 23.94 -5.71 -15.76
CA CYS A 164 23.93 -5.02 -14.47
C CYS A 164 25.14 -5.45 -13.62
N GLY A 165 25.40 -4.70 -12.55
CA GLY A 165 26.42 -5.05 -11.57
C GLY A 165 26.05 -6.30 -10.75
N PRO A 166 26.97 -6.79 -9.91
CA PRO A 166 26.64 -7.81 -8.93
C PRO A 166 25.59 -7.25 -7.97
N VAL A 167 24.54 -8.05 -7.71
CA VAL A 167 23.51 -7.76 -6.71
C VAL A 167 23.98 -8.28 -5.36
#